data_AF-A0A7W8Z7G4-F1
#
_entry.id   AF-A0A7W8Z7G4-F1
#
_cell.length_a   1.000
_cell.length_b   1.000
_cell.length_c   1.000
_cell.angle_alpha   90.00
_cell.angle_beta   90.00
_cell.angle_gamma   90.00
#
_symmetry.space_group_name_H-M   'P 1'
#
loop_
_entity.id
_entity.type
_entity.pdbx_description
1 polymer ?
#
loop_
_entity_poly.entity_id
_entity_poly.type
_entity_poly.pdbx_seq_one_letter_code
_entity_poly.pdbx_strand_id
1 'polypeptide(L)'
;MGYLVGALGWLGRLVDFLGGAGPVVFGIVLLVAAPFLDRLIVRRKRLGFRVLYNSKIGIGPERLHDGADPSDSGPRQLRQVVRLLDRMSVVVIRIRNSGSYDIEPDDFQKPLSFTFGGRVVWNARISEASTPELREELRNSLRFFAAGDTRTGRDNLLTVRGRLTERMNRLLRAPSGQDAGEPRWYGVWLDGISLGRGQMAKLVVVLREPVESRADEVTKSLRHGGRLKETGLIKDEGERRRVTLPRVTGALAVVLTVVLVLSQIAQQPRQPETAVACASGELRVEGSSAFMPTMAAIAEAYKRDCPDARITTNPNGSIEGLRDLAAPATVALSDGMGEFRGQSPYAQKIAVVVFQVVVNTGVGLTTLSAEDLRKIYRGDWTDWNQVPAWRQATGGRGSLPISIVGRGGESGTRRTFERYVLGGLSEPPLTSDDCKTRRSAKAGVIRCERDENVKVVQEIKNTPGAIGYADVSVLRRIRQESGGDTVVQGLSLDGQNFDPSNPDGYPFWTVEYLYSRETPEPGSLKHGFLKYVRENAVAGVQVGNAGFFPCTAQLCDAR
;
A
#
# COMPACT_ATOMS: atom_id res chain seq x y z
N MET A 1 -32.24 -15.27 -33.08
CA MET A 1 -32.74 -14.58 -31.87
C MET A 1 -31.82 -14.88 -30.67
N GLY A 2 -30.59 -14.38 -30.66
CA GLY A 2 -29.57 -14.89 -29.72
C GLY A 2 -28.39 -13.97 -29.43
N TYR A 3 -28.55 -12.65 -29.55
CA TYR A 3 -27.47 -11.67 -29.27
C TYR A 3 -27.93 -10.46 -28.44
N LEU A 4 -29.07 -10.56 -27.74
CA LEU A 4 -29.61 -9.46 -26.93
C LEU A 4 -29.75 -9.77 -25.42
N VAL A 5 -29.27 -10.93 -24.96
CA VAL A 5 -29.29 -11.30 -23.53
C VAL A 5 -27.93 -11.06 -22.84
N GLY A 6 -26.85 -10.82 -23.59
CA GLY A 6 -25.51 -10.58 -23.04
C GLY A 6 -25.23 -9.16 -22.53
N ALA A 7 -26.05 -8.17 -22.88
CA ALA A 7 -25.79 -6.76 -22.56
C ALA A 7 -26.41 -6.28 -21.22
N LEU A 8 -27.33 -7.05 -20.63
CA LEU A 8 -27.97 -6.72 -19.35
C LEU A 8 -27.31 -7.39 -18.14
N GLY A 9 -26.48 -8.42 -18.35
CA GLY A 9 -25.76 -9.10 -17.26
C GLY A 9 -24.62 -8.29 -16.65
N TRP A 10 -24.01 -7.36 -17.41
CA TRP A 10 -23.01 -6.45 -16.85
C TRP A 10 -23.66 -5.44 -15.92
N LEU A 11 -24.83 -4.88 -16.27
CA LEU A 11 -25.52 -3.89 -15.45
C LEU A 11 -25.90 -4.45 -14.07
N GLY A 12 -26.28 -5.73 -13.97
CA GLY A 12 -26.47 -6.42 -12.68
C GLY A 12 -25.17 -6.53 -11.86
N ARG A 13 -24.06 -6.93 -12.50
CA ARG A 13 -22.73 -6.97 -11.84
C ARG A 13 -22.17 -5.59 -11.50
N LEU A 14 -22.60 -4.55 -12.22
CA LEU A 14 -22.29 -3.16 -11.92
C LEU A 14 -23.04 -2.72 -10.65
N VAL A 15 -24.31 -3.11 -10.51
CA VAL A 15 -25.12 -2.84 -9.32
C VAL A 15 -24.60 -3.61 -8.09
N ASP A 16 -24.11 -4.85 -8.26
CA ASP A 16 -23.48 -5.62 -7.17
C ASP A 16 -22.10 -5.06 -6.77
N PHE A 17 -21.33 -4.50 -7.72
CA PHE A 17 -20.09 -3.76 -7.43
C PHE A 17 -20.35 -2.39 -6.78
N LEU A 18 -21.54 -1.81 -6.99
CA LEU A 18 -21.98 -0.55 -6.39
C LEU A 18 -22.54 -0.71 -4.96
N GLY A 19 -22.64 -1.95 -4.45
CA GLY A 19 -23.00 -2.28 -3.06
C GLY A 19 -21.85 -2.16 -2.05
N GLY A 20 -20.95 -1.19 -2.22
CA GLY A 20 -19.76 -0.99 -1.38
C GLY A 20 -18.92 0.23 -1.77
N ALA A 21 -17.63 0.25 -1.42
CA ALA A 21 -16.70 1.39 -1.63
C ALA A 21 -16.39 1.76 -3.10
N GLY A 22 -17.01 1.09 -4.09
CA GLY A 22 -16.77 1.25 -5.53
C GLY A 22 -17.02 2.65 -6.12
N PRO A 23 -18.10 3.37 -5.79
CA PRO A 23 -18.36 4.73 -6.31
C PRO A 23 -17.28 5.74 -5.90
N VAL A 24 -16.73 5.55 -4.71
CA VAL A 24 -15.69 6.41 -4.12
C VAL A 24 -14.36 6.21 -4.82
N VAL A 25 -13.95 4.96 -5.03
CA VAL A 25 -12.70 4.63 -5.74
C VAL A 25 -12.75 5.15 -7.17
N PHE A 26 -13.89 5.02 -7.85
CA PHE A 26 -14.08 5.53 -9.21
C PHE A 26 -13.98 7.06 -9.26
N GLY A 27 -14.57 7.77 -8.30
CA GLY A 27 -14.46 9.23 -8.18
C GLY A 27 -13.02 9.71 -7.97
N ILE A 28 -12.24 9.00 -7.14
CA ILE A 28 -10.82 9.30 -6.89
C ILE A 28 -9.99 9.06 -8.16
N VAL A 29 -10.20 7.94 -8.86
CA VAL A 29 -9.48 7.61 -10.10
C VAL A 29 -9.74 8.65 -11.19
N LEU A 30 -10.99 9.10 -11.37
CA LEU A 30 -11.34 10.15 -12.34
C LEU A 30 -10.70 11.50 -11.99
N LEU A 31 -10.70 11.90 -10.72
CA LEU A 31 -10.08 13.14 -10.24
C LEU A 31 -8.56 13.17 -10.49
N VAL A 32 -7.90 12.01 -10.34
CA VAL A 32 -6.46 11.87 -10.61
C VAL A 32 -6.17 11.80 -12.11
N ALA A 33 -6.99 11.10 -12.89
CA ALA A 33 -6.75 10.88 -14.32
C ALA A 33 -7.10 12.09 -15.21
N ALA A 34 -8.09 12.90 -14.84
CA ALA A 34 -8.58 14.04 -15.63
C ALA A 34 -7.48 15.02 -16.12
N PRO A 35 -6.53 15.51 -15.29
CA PRO A 35 -5.48 16.42 -15.74
C PRO A 35 -4.45 15.76 -16.67
N PHE A 36 -4.33 14.43 -16.67
CA PHE A 36 -3.45 13.69 -17.57
C PHE A 36 -4.14 13.41 -18.92
N LEU A 37 -5.45 13.11 -18.90
CA LEU A 37 -6.28 12.96 -20.10
C LEU A 37 -6.33 14.25 -20.92
N ASP A 38 -6.48 15.43 -20.30
CA ASP A 38 -6.44 16.73 -21.00
C ASP A 38 -5.09 16.99 -21.71
N ARG A 39 -3.99 16.48 -21.14
CA ARG A 39 -2.64 16.65 -21.71
C ARG A 39 -2.37 15.70 -22.89
N LEU A 40 -2.99 14.53 -22.91
CA LEU A 40 -2.76 13.49 -23.93
C LEU A 40 -3.78 13.52 -25.07
N ILE A 41 -5.03 13.91 -24.79
CA ILE A 41 -6.12 13.85 -25.76
C ILE A 41 -6.25 15.17 -26.55
N VAL A 42 -5.95 16.33 -25.94
CA VAL A 42 -6.13 17.62 -26.62
C VAL A 42 -4.90 17.93 -27.48
N ARG A 43 -5.02 17.60 -28.77
CA ARG A 43 -4.06 17.84 -29.87
C ARG A 43 -3.71 19.33 -30.04
N ARG A 44 -2.77 19.88 -29.26
CA ARG A 44 -2.41 21.32 -29.32
C ARG A 44 -0.98 21.57 -29.83
N LYS A 45 -0.84 22.52 -30.76
CA LYS A 45 0.44 23.16 -31.11
C LYS A 45 0.92 24.02 -29.93
N ARG A 46 2.14 23.78 -29.43
CA ARG A 46 2.66 24.49 -28.23
C ARG A 46 4.07 25.00 -28.45
N LEU A 47 4.25 26.32 -28.40
CA LEU A 47 5.55 26.96 -28.46
C LEU A 47 5.97 27.40 -27.06
N GLY A 48 6.99 26.76 -26.52
CA GLY A 48 7.60 27.11 -25.25
C GLY A 48 8.77 28.07 -25.48
N PHE A 49 8.91 29.09 -24.63
CA PHE A 49 10.16 29.84 -24.56
C PHE A 49 10.63 29.98 -23.13
N ARG A 50 11.94 30.14 -22.94
CA ARG A 50 12.56 30.34 -21.63
C ARG A 50 13.76 31.25 -21.75
N VAL A 51 13.81 32.26 -20.89
CA VAL A 51 15.01 33.08 -20.71
C VAL A 51 16.04 32.26 -19.93
N LEU A 52 17.16 31.93 -20.58
CA LEU A 52 18.26 31.18 -20.00
C LEU A 52 19.27 32.09 -19.29
N TYR A 53 19.47 33.29 -19.81
CA TYR A 53 20.44 34.26 -19.30
C TYR A 53 19.95 35.68 -19.58
N ASN A 54 20.13 36.61 -18.64
CA ASN A 54 19.79 38.03 -18.76
C ASN A 54 20.65 38.83 -17.77
N SER A 55 21.87 39.15 -18.18
CA SER A 55 22.88 39.79 -17.31
C SER A 55 23.70 40.83 -18.07
N LYS A 56 24.34 41.75 -17.33
CA LYS A 56 25.29 42.71 -17.88
C LYS A 56 26.55 42.01 -18.40
N ILE A 57 27.15 42.57 -19.45
CA ILE A 57 28.48 42.23 -19.93
C ILE A 57 29.45 43.05 -19.08
N GLY A 58 29.73 42.58 -17.87
CA GLY A 58 30.48 43.33 -16.87
C GLY A 58 31.94 43.55 -17.25
N ILE A 59 32.23 44.67 -17.90
CA ILE A 59 33.56 45.28 -17.95
C ILE A 59 33.41 46.73 -17.44
N GLY A 60 32.94 46.85 -16.20
CA GLY A 60 32.95 48.11 -15.46
C GLY A 60 34.32 48.28 -14.78
N PRO A 61 34.90 49.49 -14.74
CA PRO A 61 36.16 49.75 -14.05
C PRO A 61 36.00 49.73 -12.52
N GLU A 62 34.76 49.62 -12.02
CA GLU A 62 34.43 49.63 -10.59
C GLU A 62 34.82 48.36 -9.82
N ARG A 63 35.53 47.42 -10.45
CA ARG A 63 36.16 46.28 -9.73
C ARG A 63 37.67 46.20 -9.91
N LEU A 64 38.31 47.31 -10.28
CA LEU A 64 39.77 47.48 -10.24
C LEU A 64 40.15 48.77 -9.48
N HIS A 65 39.41 49.09 -8.41
CA HIS A 65 39.85 50.06 -7.40
C HIS A 65 39.98 49.33 -6.07
N ASP A 66 41.05 48.55 -5.92
CA ASP A 66 41.66 48.40 -4.60
C ASP A 66 42.31 49.76 -4.31
N GLY A 67 41.82 50.42 -3.26
CA GLY A 67 42.18 51.80 -2.96
C GLY A 67 43.68 52.01 -2.80
N ALA A 68 44.33 52.48 -3.87
CA ALA A 68 45.53 53.28 -3.84
C ALA A 68 45.78 53.89 -5.24
N ASP A 69 46.04 55.20 -5.23
CA ASP A 69 46.64 56.02 -6.29
C ASP A 69 45.72 56.83 -7.25
N PRO A 70 45.66 58.18 -7.15
CA PRO A 70 44.86 59.05 -8.03
C PRO A 70 45.48 59.35 -9.41
N SER A 71 46.57 58.71 -9.80
CA SER A 71 47.23 58.99 -11.07
C SER A 71 47.35 57.75 -11.96
N ASP A 72 46.27 57.39 -12.66
CA ASP A 72 46.46 56.85 -14.01
C ASP A 72 45.38 57.33 -14.99
N SER A 73 45.88 58.11 -15.94
CA SER A 73 45.12 58.82 -16.95
C SER A 73 44.93 57.90 -18.15
N GLY A 74 44.08 56.89 -18.01
CA GLY A 74 43.63 56.13 -19.18
C GLY A 74 43.07 57.09 -20.24
N PRO A 75 43.44 56.92 -21.53
CA PRO A 75 43.03 57.84 -22.59
C PRO A 75 41.51 58.03 -22.55
N ARG A 76 41.02 59.27 -22.74
CA ARG A 76 39.57 59.59 -22.67
C ARG A 76 38.72 58.63 -23.50
N GLN A 77 39.27 58.13 -24.61
CA GLN A 77 38.68 57.08 -25.45
C GLN A 77 38.44 55.76 -24.70
N LEU A 78 39.39 55.27 -23.88
CA LEU A 78 39.26 54.01 -23.15
C LEU A 78 38.16 54.09 -22.08
N ARG A 79 38.08 55.21 -21.35
CA ARG A 79 37.00 55.46 -20.37
C ARG A 79 35.62 55.49 -21.01
N GLN A 80 35.50 55.99 -22.25
CA GLN A 80 34.23 56.00 -22.99
C GLN A 80 33.85 54.62 -23.51
N VAL A 81 34.81 53.84 -24.02
CA VAL A 81 34.57 52.43 -24.43
C VAL A 81 34.14 51.59 -23.23
N VAL A 82 34.79 51.76 -22.08
CA VAL A 82 34.44 51.09 -20.83
C VAL A 82 33.03 51.47 -20.35
N ARG A 83 32.67 52.76 -20.36
CA ARG A 83 31.29 53.22 -20.04
C ARG A 83 30.22 52.66 -20.97
N LEU A 84 30.57 52.38 -22.23
CA LEU A 84 29.65 51.75 -23.17
C LEU A 84 29.47 50.27 -22.88
N LEU A 85 30.58 49.54 -22.66
CA LEU A 85 30.56 48.11 -22.34
C LEU A 85 29.83 47.83 -21.02
N ASP A 86 29.99 48.70 -20.03
CA ASP A 86 29.31 48.63 -18.73
C ASP A 86 27.77 48.69 -18.84
N ARG A 87 27.26 49.31 -19.90
CA ARG A 87 25.81 49.42 -20.18
C ARG A 87 25.30 48.32 -21.09
N MET A 88 26.16 47.38 -21.49
CA MET A 88 25.76 46.26 -22.34
C MET A 88 25.21 45.12 -21.50
N SER A 89 24.18 44.45 -22.00
CA SER A 89 23.64 43.22 -21.43
C SER A 89 23.41 42.17 -22.51
N VAL A 90 23.45 40.89 -22.13
CA VAL A 90 23.14 39.76 -23.01
C VAL A 90 21.92 39.04 -22.49
N VAL A 91 20.97 38.81 -23.38
CA VAL A 91 19.80 37.98 -23.16
C VAL A 91 19.87 36.75 -24.05
N VAL A 92 19.71 35.57 -23.45
CA VAL A 92 19.63 34.29 -24.17
C VAL A 92 18.25 33.71 -23.97
N ILE A 93 17.51 33.50 -25.06
CA ILE A 93 16.15 32.94 -25.06
C ILE A 93 16.19 31.61 -25.80
N ARG A 94 15.78 30.53 -25.11
CA ARG A 94 15.49 29.26 -25.77
C ARG A 94 14.05 29.28 -26.25
N ILE A 95 13.83 28.94 -27.50
CA ILE A 95 12.52 28.77 -28.13
C ILE A 95 12.41 27.31 -28.53
N ARG A 96 11.29 26.66 -28.23
CA ARG A 96 11.09 25.22 -28.46
C ARG A 96 9.66 24.91 -28.86
N ASN A 97 9.48 23.99 -29.79
CA ASN A 97 8.20 23.31 -29.95
C ASN A 97 8.02 22.26 -28.83
N SER A 98 7.20 22.61 -27.85
CA SER A 98 6.86 21.79 -26.67
C SER A 98 5.57 20.96 -26.88
N GLY A 99 4.96 21.10 -28.06
CA GLY A 99 3.73 20.40 -28.45
C GLY A 99 4.00 19.04 -29.09
N SER A 100 2.92 18.37 -29.47
CA SER A 100 2.96 17.09 -30.18
C SER A 100 2.86 17.23 -31.70
N TYR A 101 2.74 18.46 -32.21
CA TYR A 101 2.54 18.80 -33.63
C TYR A 101 3.60 19.79 -34.08
N ASP A 102 3.96 19.73 -35.36
CA ASP A 102 4.81 20.71 -36.01
C ASP A 102 4.10 22.08 -36.06
N ILE A 103 4.89 23.14 -36.01
CA ILE A 103 4.42 24.52 -36.10
C ILE A 103 4.95 25.07 -37.41
N GLU A 104 4.04 25.50 -38.28
CA GLU A 104 4.35 26.05 -39.59
C GLU A 104 4.19 27.58 -39.61
N PRO A 105 4.78 28.29 -40.59
CA PRO A 105 4.64 29.74 -40.73
C PRO A 105 3.19 30.22 -40.70
N ASP A 106 2.29 29.48 -41.33
CA ASP A 106 0.85 29.81 -41.42
C ASP A 106 0.11 29.62 -40.10
N ASP A 107 0.69 28.96 -39.10
CA ASP A 107 0.08 28.81 -37.78
C ASP A 107 0.15 30.09 -36.95
N PHE A 108 0.97 31.07 -37.33
CA PHE A 108 1.09 32.30 -36.58
C PHE A 108 0.01 33.31 -37.01
N GLN A 109 -0.91 33.62 -36.09
CA GLN A 109 -1.80 34.77 -36.23
C GLN A 109 -1.05 36.08 -35.93
N LYS A 110 -0.11 36.05 -34.99
CA LYS A 110 0.84 37.13 -34.70
C LYS A 110 2.24 36.53 -34.56
N PRO A 111 3.27 37.08 -35.21
CA PRO A 111 4.63 36.53 -35.14
C PRO A 111 5.16 36.57 -33.70
N LEU A 112 6.05 35.64 -33.40
CA LEU A 112 6.71 35.58 -32.10
C LEU A 112 7.62 36.80 -31.95
N SER A 113 7.47 37.52 -30.85
CA SER A 113 8.15 38.78 -30.60
C SER A 113 8.66 38.86 -29.17
N PHE A 114 9.81 39.50 -28.98
CA PHE A 114 10.38 39.80 -27.68
C PHE A 114 10.74 41.28 -27.58
N THR A 115 10.37 41.90 -26.46
CA THR A 115 10.72 43.28 -26.10
C THR A 115 11.51 43.29 -24.80
N PHE A 116 12.43 44.24 -24.68
CA PHE A 116 13.45 44.22 -23.62
C PHE A 116 13.37 45.40 -22.65
N GLY A 117 12.16 45.92 -22.40
CA GLY A 117 11.95 46.90 -21.32
C GLY A 117 12.66 48.24 -21.52
N GLY A 118 12.67 48.78 -22.74
CA GLY A 118 13.36 50.04 -23.04
C GLY A 118 14.86 49.89 -23.33
N ARG A 119 15.43 48.69 -23.22
CA ARG A 119 16.80 48.41 -23.69
C ARG A 119 16.87 48.38 -25.21
N VAL A 120 17.91 49.03 -25.76
CA VAL A 120 18.13 49.12 -27.21
C VAL A 120 18.87 47.88 -27.69
N VAL A 121 18.33 47.21 -28.71
CA VAL A 121 18.98 46.07 -29.37
C VAL A 121 20.17 46.58 -30.18
N TRP A 122 21.35 46.05 -29.84
CA TRP A 122 22.60 46.37 -30.51
C TRP A 122 22.95 45.30 -31.55
N ASN A 123 22.77 44.03 -31.19
CA ASN A 123 22.99 42.90 -32.09
C ASN A 123 22.12 41.71 -31.67
N ALA A 124 21.85 40.80 -32.59
CA ALA A 124 21.25 39.52 -32.25
C ALA A 124 21.77 38.42 -33.17
N ARG A 125 21.73 37.18 -32.68
CA ARG A 125 22.08 36.00 -33.47
C ARG A 125 21.35 34.77 -32.97
N ILE A 126 21.11 33.83 -33.88
CA ILE A 126 20.79 32.45 -33.50
C ILE A 126 22.10 31.74 -33.20
N SER A 127 22.30 31.39 -31.93
CA SER A 127 23.53 30.73 -31.47
C SER A 127 23.50 29.22 -31.72
N GLU A 128 22.35 28.60 -31.54
CA GLU A 128 22.17 27.16 -31.60
C GLU A 128 20.76 26.87 -32.12
N ALA A 129 20.62 25.84 -32.95
CA ALA A 129 19.33 25.32 -33.41
C ALA A 129 19.44 23.80 -33.55
N SER A 130 18.32 23.10 -33.51
CA SER A 130 18.26 21.64 -33.66
C SER A 130 18.86 21.15 -34.97
N THR A 131 18.74 21.93 -36.06
CA THR A 131 19.36 21.61 -37.35
C THR A 131 20.03 22.86 -37.95
N PRO A 132 21.05 22.68 -38.82
CA PRO A 132 21.67 23.80 -39.54
C PRO A 132 20.67 24.59 -40.40
N GLU A 133 19.71 23.92 -41.02
CA GLU A 133 18.70 24.54 -41.89
C GLU A 133 17.78 25.45 -41.08
N LEU A 134 17.30 24.95 -39.92
CA LEU A 134 16.50 25.73 -38.98
C LEU A 134 17.28 26.95 -38.47
N ARG A 135 18.60 26.83 -38.27
CA ARG A 135 19.43 27.97 -37.85
C ARG A 135 19.41 29.08 -38.89
N GLU A 136 19.53 28.74 -40.17
CA GLU A 136 19.55 29.72 -41.26
C GLU A 136 18.15 30.28 -41.54
N GLU A 137 17.10 29.47 -41.48
CA GLU A 137 15.71 29.94 -41.54
C GLU A 137 15.40 30.95 -40.43
N LEU A 138 15.79 30.63 -39.18
CA LEU A 138 15.61 31.53 -38.04
C LEU A 138 16.47 32.80 -38.14
N ARG A 139 17.65 32.72 -38.75
CA ARG A 139 18.48 33.89 -39.03
C ARG A 139 17.80 34.81 -40.06
N ASN A 140 17.24 34.22 -41.11
CA ASN A 140 16.61 34.93 -42.23
C ASN A 140 15.23 35.48 -41.89
N SER A 141 14.55 34.94 -40.87
CA SER A 141 13.28 35.43 -40.34
C SER A 141 13.43 36.50 -39.25
N LEU A 142 14.64 36.72 -38.73
CA LEU A 142 14.88 37.69 -37.66
C LEU A 142 14.68 39.13 -38.18
N ARG A 143 13.80 39.89 -37.52
CA ARG A 143 13.48 41.28 -37.82
C ARG A 143 13.58 42.14 -36.55
N PHE A 144 13.86 43.43 -36.72
CA PHE A 144 14.02 44.39 -35.62
C PHE A 144 13.05 45.55 -35.79
N PHE A 145 12.50 46.06 -34.69
CA PHE A 145 11.50 47.14 -34.71
C PHE A 145 11.79 48.21 -33.66
N ALA A 146 11.43 49.46 -33.99
CA ALA A 146 11.57 50.63 -33.12
C ALA A 146 10.36 50.84 -32.20
N ALA A 147 10.51 51.70 -31.18
CA ALA A 147 9.43 51.96 -30.22
C ALA A 147 8.25 52.63 -30.94
N GLY A 148 7.05 52.09 -30.75
CA GLY A 148 5.81 52.63 -31.32
C GLY A 148 5.47 52.14 -32.73
N ASP A 149 6.38 51.45 -33.44
CA ASP A 149 6.09 50.89 -34.76
C ASP A 149 5.62 49.44 -34.65
N THR A 150 4.42 49.16 -35.15
CA THR A 150 3.89 47.79 -35.18
C THR A 150 3.73 47.23 -36.58
N ARG A 151 3.96 47.98 -37.68
CA ARG A 151 3.68 47.43 -39.01
C ARG A 151 4.55 47.87 -40.20
N THR A 152 5.43 48.87 -40.16
CA THR A 152 6.03 49.38 -41.42
C THR A 152 7.55 49.58 -41.49
N GLY A 153 8.32 49.55 -40.40
CA GLY A 153 9.79 49.66 -40.43
C GLY A 153 10.53 48.44 -39.86
N ARG A 154 10.52 47.31 -40.57
CA ARG A 154 11.24 46.09 -40.14
C ARG A 154 12.64 46.03 -40.76
N ASP A 155 13.65 46.46 -40.01
CA ASP A 155 15.04 46.31 -40.43
C ASP A 155 15.48 44.84 -40.32
N ASN A 156 16.33 44.38 -41.25
CA ASN A 156 16.94 43.05 -41.21
C ASN A 156 18.26 43.06 -40.41
N LEU A 157 18.82 41.87 -40.16
CA LEU A 157 20.07 41.73 -39.40
C LEU A 157 21.26 42.45 -40.05
N LEU A 158 21.30 42.53 -41.38
CA LEU A 158 22.38 43.21 -42.12
C LEU A 158 22.31 44.72 -41.90
N THR A 159 21.11 45.31 -41.94
CA THR A 159 20.89 46.74 -41.68
C THR A 159 21.31 47.10 -40.25
N VAL A 160 20.93 46.28 -39.26
CA VAL A 160 21.33 46.51 -37.86
C VAL A 160 22.86 46.45 -37.71
N ARG A 161 23.53 45.48 -38.33
CA ARG A 161 24.99 45.35 -38.26
C ARG A 161 25.73 46.45 -39.00
N GLY A 162 25.27 46.86 -40.19
CA GLY A 162 25.85 47.97 -40.94
C GLY A 162 25.82 49.26 -40.13
N ARG A 163 24.66 49.57 -39.54
CA ARG A 163 24.51 50.74 -38.65
C ARG A 163 25.30 50.61 -37.35
N LEU A 164 25.56 49.41 -36.84
CA LEU A 164 26.44 49.20 -35.69
C LEU A 164 27.89 49.60 -36.01
N THR A 165 28.39 49.22 -37.18
CA THR A 165 29.71 49.64 -37.66
C THR A 165 29.81 51.17 -37.80
N GLU A 166 28.76 51.80 -38.33
CA GLU A 166 28.67 53.27 -38.42
C GLU A 166 28.65 53.94 -37.04
N ARG A 167 27.85 53.40 -36.09
CA ARG A 167 27.82 53.88 -34.69
C ARG A 167 29.19 53.79 -34.04
N MET A 168 29.87 52.66 -34.20
CA MET A 168 31.20 52.44 -33.63
C MET A 168 32.23 53.40 -34.24
N ASN A 169 32.22 53.58 -35.56
CA ASN A 169 33.10 54.53 -36.25
C ASN A 169 32.83 55.99 -35.87
N ARG A 170 31.56 56.41 -35.73
CA ARG A 170 31.21 57.77 -35.31
C ARG A 170 31.64 58.04 -33.88
N LEU A 171 31.42 57.07 -32.99
CA LEU A 171 31.78 57.15 -31.59
C LEU A 171 33.30 57.23 -31.38
N LEU A 172 34.09 56.63 -32.28
CA LEU A 172 35.54 56.77 -32.30
C LEU A 172 36.02 58.14 -32.83
N ARG A 173 35.21 58.85 -33.64
CA ARG A 173 35.60 60.08 -34.36
C ARG A 173 35.09 61.40 -33.75
N ALA A 174 33.90 61.46 -33.12
CA ALA A 174 33.33 62.70 -32.55
C ALA A 174 32.61 62.44 -31.21
N PRO A 175 33.05 63.02 -30.06
CA PRO A 175 32.58 62.59 -28.73
C PRO A 175 31.38 63.37 -28.16
N SER A 176 30.77 64.31 -28.90
CA SER A 176 29.71 65.17 -28.37
C SER A 176 28.59 65.37 -29.39
N GLY A 177 27.46 64.69 -29.19
CA GLY A 177 26.25 64.92 -29.95
C GLY A 177 25.12 63.97 -29.53
N GLN A 178 23.97 64.53 -29.20
CA GLN A 178 22.75 63.82 -28.83
C GLN A 178 22.39 62.74 -29.87
N ASP A 179 21.97 61.55 -29.41
CA ASP A 179 21.34 60.46 -30.20
C ASP A 179 19.95 60.92 -30.73
N ALA A 180 19.85 62.09 -31.35
CA ALA A 180 18.63 62.65 -31.90
C ALA A 180 18.50 62.20 -33.37
N GLY A 181 17.57 61.27 -33.62
CA GLY A 181 17.18 60.84 -34.98
C GLY A 181 17.57 59.43 -35.40
N GLU A 182 18.27 58.64 -34.57
CA GLU A 182 18.58 57.25 -34.92
C GLU A 182 17.48 56.25 -34.51
N PRO A 183 17.15 55.26 -35.35
CA PRO A 183 16.22 54.21 -34.97
C PRO A 183 16.82 53.40 -33.81
N ARG A 184 16.10 53.41 -32.70
CA ARG A 184 16.37 52.61 -31.51
C ARG A 184 15.46 51.39 -31.59
N TRP A 185 16.03 50.22 -31.85
CA TRP A 185 15.25 48.99 -31.86
C TRP A 185 15.07 48.49 -30.43
N TYR A 186 13.83 48.22 -30.01
CA TYR A 186 13.52 47.80 -28.63
C TYR A 186 13.07 46.34 -28.53
N GLY A 187 13.01 45.65 -29.67
CA GLY A 187 12.64 44.25 -29.71
C GLY A 187 13.00 43.56 -31.02
N VAL A 188 12.76 42.25 -31.04
CA VAL A 188 13.05 41.34 -32.14
C VAL A 188 11.85 40.46 -32.44
N TRP A 189 11.57 40.23 -33.73
CA TRP A 189 10.54 39.33 -34.22
C TRP A 189 11.16 38.17 -35.00
N LEU A 190 10.48 37.04 -34.94
CA LEU A 190 10.74 35.88 -35.77
C LEU A 190 9.51 35.69 -36.66
N ASP A 191 9.69 36.01 -37.95
CA ASP A 191 8.61 36.07 -38.92
C ASP A 191 8.58 34.81 -39.80
N GLY A 192 7.43 34.15 -39.89
CA GLY A 192 7.26 32.96 -40.74
C GLY A 192 8.21 31.81 -40.40
N ILE A 193 8.34 31.45 -39.12
CA ILE A 193 9.21 30.36 -38.67
C ILE A 193 8.48 29.01 -38.69
N SER A 194 9.18 27.97 -39.12
CA SER A 194 8.79 26.58 -38.94
C SER A 194 9.56 25.94 -37.79
N LEU A 195 8.86 25.24 -36.88
CA LEU A 195 9.48 24.43 -35.84
C LEU A 195 8.82 23.07 -35.77
N GLY A 196 9.56 22.05 -36.19
CA GLY A 196 9.17 20.65 -36.03
C GLY A 196 9.06 20.24 -34.57
N ARG A 197 8.34 19.16 -34.30
CA ARG A 197 8.07 18.63 -32.97
C ARG A 197 9.38 18.42 -32.21
N GLY A 198 9.46 19.01 -31.03
CA GLY A 198 10.62 18.89 -30.14
C GLY A 198 11.84 19.72 -30.55
N GLN A 199 11.85 20.34 -31.73
CA GLN A 199 12.94 21.21 -32.17
C GLN A 199 13.05 22.47 -31.30
N MET A 200 14.29 22.98 -31.19
CA MET A 200 14.59 24.17 -30.43
C MET A 200 15.62 25.06 -31.12
N ALA A 201 15.66 26.32 -30.69
CA ALA A 201 16.72 27.26 -31.03
C ALA A 201 17.02 28.21 -29.86
N LYS A 202 18.25 28.74 -29.82
CA LYS A 202 18.71 29.73 -28.85
C LYS A 202 19.00 31.06 -29.54
N LEU A 203 18.15 32.04 -29.27
CA LEU A 203 18.32 33.43 -29.68
C LEU A 203 19.17 34.16 -28.64
N VAL A 204 20.27 34.76 -29.08
CA VAL A 204 21.13 35.62 -28.26
C VAL A 204 20.96 37.05 -28.72
N VAL A 205 20.61 37.94 -27.80
CA VAL A 205 20.41 39.36 -28.06
C VAL A 205 21.34 40.17 -27.17
N VAL A 206 22.12 41.02 -27.81
CA VAL A 206 23.01 41.99 -27.17
C VAL A 206 22.28 43.32 -27.11
N LEU A 207 22.17 43.86 -25.90
CA LEU A 207 21.33 45.00 -25.56
C LEU A 207 22.16 46.10 -24.90
N ARG A 208 21.72 47.35 -25.03
CA ARG A 208 22.28 48.52 -24.33
C ARG A 208 21.20 49.15 -23.45
N GLU A 209 21.53 49.45 -22.20
CA GLU A 209 20.62 50.11 -21.26
C GLU A 209 20.37 51.59 -21.64
N PRO A 210 19.18 52.16 -21.36
CA PRO A 210 18.90 53.58 -21.59
C PRO A 210 19.76 54.50 -20.71
N VAL A 211 20.00 55.75 -21.15
CA VAL A 211 20.94 56.70 -20.51
C VAL A 211 20.47 57.14 -19.11
N GLU A 212 19.17 57.10 -18.88
CA GLU A 212 18.52 57.53 -17.63
C GLU A 212 18.43 56.42 -16.56
N SER A 213 18.91 55.20 -16.86
CA SER A 213 18.93 54.09 -15.90
C SER A 213 20.15 54.19 -14.97
N ARG A 214 19.96 54.07 -13.66
CA ARG A 214 21.06 54.00 -12.67
C ARG A 214 21.96 52.79 -13.00
N ALA A 215 23.27 52.94 -12.81
CA ALA A 215 24.30 51.98 -13.22
C ALA A 215 24.12 50.55 -12.66
N ASP A 216 23.37 50.36 -11.58
CA ASP A 216 23.20 49.05 -10.93
C ASP A 216 21.88 48.33 -11.25
N GLU A 217 20.92 48.99 -11.91
CA GLU A 217 19.58 48.44 -12.09
C GLU A 217 19.37 47.95 -13.53
N VAL A 218 19.65 46.66 -13.76
CA VAL A 218 19.22 46.01 -15.01
C VAL A 218 17.70 45.98 -15.00
N THR A 219 17.04 46.72 -15.91
CA THR A 219 15.60 46.54 -16.15
C THR A 219 15.40 45.14 -16.78
N LYS A 220 15.34 44.10 -15.94
CA LYS A 220 15.25 42.68 -16.36
C LYS A 220 13.91 42.34 -17.02
N SER A 221 13.03 43.32 -17.24
CA SER A 221 11.75 43.11 -17.91
C SER A 221 11.97 42.63 -19.35
N LEU A 222 11.46 41.45 -19.62
CA LEU A 222 11.30 40.88 -20.94
C LEU A 222 9.82 40.59 -21.12
N ARG A 223 9.20 41.14 -22.16
CA ARG A 223 7.82 40.81 -22.53
C ARG A 223 7.83 40.11 -23.88
N HIS A 224 7.04 39.07 -24.00
CA HIS A 224 6.83 38.37 -25.26
C HIS A 224 5.48 38.76 -25.86
N GLY A 225 5.39 38.68 -27.18
CA GLY A 225 4.13 38.75 -27.92
C GLY A 225 4.11 37.64 -28.97
N GLY A 226 2.93 37.40 -29.53
CA GLY A 226 2.71 36.36 -30.53
C GLY A 226 1.48 35.54 -30.20
N ARG A 227 0.86 34.96 -31.23
CA ARG A 227 -0.35 34.15 -31.09
C ARG A 227 -0.38 33.12 -32.20
N LEU A 228 -0.57 31.87 -31.82
CA LEU A 228 -0.87 30.79 -32.77
C LEU A 228 -2.37 30.79 -33.07
N LYS A 229 -2.74 30.34 -34.28
CA LYS A 229 -4.13 30.11 -34.68
C LYS A 229 -4.77 29.00 -33.83
N GLU A 230 -6.10 28.95 -33.86
CA GLU A 230 -6.92 27.93 -33.20
C GLU A 230 -6.63 27.82 -31.68
N THR A 231 -6.33 26.60 -31.21
CA THR A 231 -6.06 26.25 -29.80
C THR A 231 -4.56 26.26 -29.46
N GLY A 232 -3.71 26.78 -30.35
CA GLY A 232 -2.27 26.85 -30.16
C GLY A 232 -1.87 27.74 -28.98
N LEU A 233 -0.85 27.33 -28.23
CA LEU A 233 -0.41 28.03 -27.01
C LEU A 233 1.06 28.44 -27.10
N ILE A 234 1.34 29.73 -26.84
CA ILE A 234 2.69 30.21 -26.55
C ILE A 234 2.84 30.33 -25.05
N LYS A 235 3.84 29.68 -24.46
CA LYS A 235 4.01 29.58 -23.01
C LYS A 235 5.43 29.94 -22.57
N ASP A 236 5.53 30.78 -21.55
CA ASP A 236 6.79 30.96 -20.80
C ASP A 236 7.02 29.75 -19.90
N GLU A 237 8.10 29.02 -20.14
CA GLU A 237 8.52 27.86 -19.35
C GLU A 237 9.38 28.24 -18.13
N GLY A 238 9.77 29.51 -17.99
CA GLY A 238 10.50 30.04 -16.85
C GLY A 238 9.63 30.33 -15.63
N GLU A 239 8.35 30.63 -15.82
CA GLU A 239 7.40 30.89 -14.73
C GLU A 239 6.93 29.60 -14.06
N ARG A 240 7.56 29.23 -12.93
CA ARG A 240 7.03 28.19 -12.05
C ARG A 240 5.77 28.70 -11.36
N ARG A 241 4.58 28.40 -11.92
CA ARG A 241 3.32 28.61 -11.19
C ARG A 241 3.33 27.76 -9.92
N ARG A 242 3.22 28.41 -8.75
CA ARG A 242 3.19 27.73 -7.44
C ARG A 242 1.99 26.80 -7.33
N VAL A 243 0.86 27.18 -7.93
CA VAL A 243 -0.38 26.41 -7.99
C VAL A 243 -0.55 25.83 -9.38
N THR A 244 -0.49 24.50 -9.49
CA THR A 244 -0.81 23.76 -10.71
C THR A 244 -2.09 22.98 -10.48
N LEU A 245 -2.94 22.89 -11.50
CA LEU A 245 -4.18 22.10 -11.46
C LEU A 245 -4.00 20.68 -10.86
N PRO A 246 -2.96 19.90 -11.24
CA PRO A 246 -2.71 18.58 -10.62
C PRO A 246 -2.38 18.61 -9.12
N ARG A 247 -1.82 19.70 -8.59
CA ARG A 247 -1.58 19.85 -7.14
C ARG A 247 -2.87 20.13 -6.39
N VAL A 248 -3.77 20.92 -6.98
CA VAL A 248 -5.08 21.24 -6.41
C VAL A 248 -5.96 19.98 -6.40
N THR A 249 -6.03 19.25 -7.51
CA THR A 249 -6.81 18.00 -7.57
C THR A 249 -6.23 16.91 -6.66
N GLY A 250 -4.90 16.81 -6.55
CA GLY A 250 -4.24 15.91 -5.60
C GLY A 250 -4.55 16.22 -4.14
N ALA A 251 -4.51 17.51 -3.75
CA ALA A 251 -4.85 17.92 -2.39
C ALA A 251 -6.34 17.66 -2.06
N LEU A 252 -7.24 17.93 -2.99
CA LEU A 252 -8.68 17.67 -2.82
C LEU A 252 -8.96 16.16 -2.64
N ALA A 253 -8.28 15.29 -3.39
CA ALA A 253 -8.41 13.84 -3.27
C ALA A 253 -7.95 13.32 -1.89
N VAL A 254 -6.85 13.85 -1.35
CA VAL A 254 -6.39 13.50 0.01
C VAL A 254 -7.41 13.91 1.06
N VAL A 255 -7.94 15.13 0.99
CA VAL A 255 -8.97 15.61 1.93
C VAL A 255 -10.22 14.74 1.87
N LEU A 256 -10.70 14.42 0.66
CA LEU A 256 -11.86 13.54 0.49
C LEU A 256 -11.62 12.15 1.09
N THR A 257 -10.43 11.58 0.89
CA THR A 257 -10.07 10.26 1.43
C THR A 257 -10.06 10.27 2.97
N VAL A 258 -9.50 11.32 3.59
CA VAL A 258 -9.49 11.48 5.05
C VAL A 258 -10.92 11.61 5.58
N VAL A 259 -11.77 12.43 4.95
CA VAL A 259 -13.18 12.59 5.33
C VAL A 259 -13.93 11.26 5.23
N LEU A 260 -13.67 10.46 4.20
CA LEU A 260 -14.30 9.15 4.01
C LEU A 260 -13.83 8.10 5.02
N VAL A 261 -12.54 8.10 5.37
CA VAL A 261 -12.03 7.22 6.44
C VAL A 261 -12.63 7.62 7.79
N LEU A 262 -12.69 8.93 8.08
CA LEU A 262 -13.33 9.43 9.30
C LEU A 262 -14.84 9.15 9.32
N SER A 263 -15.53 9.23 8.19
CA SER A 263 -16.94 8.87 8.12
C SER A 263 -17.16 7.37 8.30
N GLN A 264 -16.25 6.51 7.83
CA GLN A 264 -16.32 5.06 8.08
C GLN A 264 -16.09 4.73 9.57
N ILE A 265 -15.20 5.45 10.25
CA ILE A 265 -15.00 5.31 11.71
C ILE A 265 -16.23 5.82 12.48
N ALA A 266 -16.85 6.93 12.04
CA ALA A 266 -18.02 7.52 12.67
C ALA A 266 -19.33 6.77 12.36
N GLN A 267 -19.40 6.06 11.23
CA GLN A 267 -20.55 5.25 10.78
C GLN A 267 -20.41 3.77 11.10
N GLN A 268 -19.34 3.33 11.77
CA GLN A 268 -19.45 2.07 12.49
C GLN A 268 -20.65 2.22 13.42
N PRO A 269 -21.72 1.43 13.26
CA PRO A 269 -22.70 1.38 14.31
C PRO A 269 -21.91 0.97 15.55
N ARG A 270 -21.79 1.88 16.52
CA ARG A 270 -21.63 1.45 17.90
C ARG A 270 -22.86 0.59 18.10
N GLN A 271 -22.72 -0.73 17.90
CA GLN A 271 -23.69 -1.65 18.43
C GLN A 271 -23.83 -1.20 19.88
N PRO A 272 -25.05 -0.90 20.35
CA PRO A 272 -25.22 -0.60 21.75
C PRO A 272 -24.51 -1.72 22.47
N GLU A 273 -23.51 -1.40 23.30
CA GLU A 273 -23.04 -2.30 24.34
C GLU A 273 -24.33 -2.86 24.92
N THR A 274 -24.62 -4.12 24.62
CA THR A 274 -25.79 -4.77 25.20
C THR A 274 -25.47 -4.72 26.67
N ALA A 275 -26.15 -3.84 27.40
CA ALA A 275 -25.87 -3.61 28.81
C ALA A 275 -25.77 -4.99 29.45
N VAL A 276 -24.56 -5.36 29.87
CA VAL A 276 -24.29 -6.73 30.32
C VAL A 276 -25.13 -6.90 31.56
N ALA A 277 -26.12 -7.79 31.51
CA ALA A 277 -27.04 -8.02 32.61
C ALA A 277 -26.28 -8.75 33.72
N CYS A 278 -25.66 -7.97 34.61
CA CYS A 278 -24.83 -8.51 35.69
C CYS A 278 -25.67 -9.14 36.79
N ALA A 279 -25.16 -10.25 37.31
CA ALA A 279 -25.67 -10.92 38.49
C ALA A 279 -24.50 -11.44 39.32
N SER A 280 -24.64 -11.38 40.64
CA SER A 280 -23.64 -11.87 41.58
C SER A 280 -23.74 -13.39 41.78
N GLY A 281 -22.65 -14.00 42.26
CA GLY A 281 -22.65 -15.41 42.66
C GLY A 281 -21.39 -16.14 42.20
N GLU A 282 -21.42 -17.47 42.31
CA GLU A 282 -20.34 -18.35 41.89
C GLU A 282 -20.79 -19.24 40.72
N LEU A 283 -19.93 -19.38 39.72
CA LEU A 283 -20.13 -20.24 38.57
C LEU A 283 -18.84 -21.01 38.27
N ARG A 284 -18.96 -22.34 38.20
CA ARG A 284 -17.86 -23.23 37.80
C ARG A 284 -18.01 -23.58 36.33
N VAL A 285 -16.93 -23.44 35.57
CA VAL A 285 -16.84 -23.87 34.17
C VAL A 285 -15.80 -24.96 34.06
N GLU A 286 -16.21 -26.15 33.67
CA GLU A 286 -15.37 -27.36 33.64
C GLU A 286 -15.40 -27.98 32.24
N GLY A 287 -14.43 -28.82 31.88
CA GLY A 287 -14.47 -29.58 30.64
C GLY A 287 -13.31 -29.30 29.68
N SER A 288 -13.62 -29.04 28.40
CA SER A 288 -12.67 -28.97 27.28
C SER A 288 -11.38 -28.24 27.64
N SER A 289 -10.29 -29.00 27.75
CA SER A 289 -8.94 -28.45 27.92
C SER A 289 -8.48 -27.64 26.72
N ALA A 290 -9.03 -27.91 25.52
CA ALA A 290 -8.66 -27.23 24.29
C ALA A 290 -9.23 -25.80 24.25
N PHE A 291 -10.47 -25.63 24.73
CA PHE A 291 -11.14 -24.33 24.72
C PHE A 291 -11.00 -23.55 26.04
N MET A 292 -10.64 -24.21 27.15
CA MET A 292 -10.58 -23.59 28.48
C MET A 292 -9.73 -22.30 28.54
N PRO A 293 -8.55 -22.20 27.90
CA PRO A 293 -7.78 -20.95 27.92
C PRO A 293 -8.56 -19.76 27.32
N THR A 294 -9.34 -20.01 26.26
CA THR A 294 -10.22 -19.02 25.65
C THR A 294 -11.38 -18.68 26.58
N MET A 295 -12.00 -19.69 27.20
CA MET A 295 -13.07 -19.47 28.16
C MET A 295 -12.62 -18.68 29.39
N ALA A 296 -11.40 -18.93 29.89
CA ALA A 296 -10.82 -18.16 30.99
C ALA A 296 -10.65 -16.68 30.60
N ALA A 297 -10.19 -16.39 29.38
CA ALA A 297 -10.11 -15.02 28.88
C ALA A 297 -11.49 -14.35 28.74
N ILE A 298 -12.52 -15.11 28.35
CA ILE A 298 -13.91 -14.62 28.29
C ILE A 298 -14.46 -14.37 29.69
N ALA A 299 -14.19 -15.25 30.65
CA ALA A 299 -14.59 -15.10 32.05
C ALA A 299 -13.96 -13.85 32.69
N GLU A 300 -12.66 -13.61 32.45
CA GLU A 300 -11.98 -12.39 32.90
C GLU A 300 -12.56 -11.13 32.22
N ALA A 301 -12.93 -11.21 30.93
CA ALA A 301 -13.60 -10.09 30.27
C ALA A 301 -14.96 -9.79 30.89
N TYR A 302 -15.78 -10.82 31.12
CA TYR A 302 -17.09 -10.69 31.78
C TYR A 302 -16.96 -10.11 33.19
N LYS A 303 -15.96 -10.54 33.96
CA LYS A 303 -15.71 -10.04 35.32
C LYS A 303 -15.35 -8.56 35.38
N ARG A 304 -14.70 -8.01 34.34
CA ARG A 304 -14.46 -6.56 34.25
C ARG A 304 -15.77 -5.77 34.11
N ASP A 305 -16.74 -6.34 33.39
CA ASP A 305 -18.06 -5.73 33.19
C ASP A 305 -18.99 -6.00 34.40
N CYS A 306 -18.81 -7.14 35.07
CA CYS A 306 -19.59 -7.60 36.23
C CYS A 306 -18.68 -8.00 37.42
N PRO A 307 -18.20 -7.05 38.24
CA PRO A 307 -17.22 -7.32 39.30
C PRO A 307 -17.66 -8.29 40.41
N ASP A 308 -18.97 -8.40 40.65
CA ASP A 308 -19.55 -9.28 41.66
C ASP A 308 -19.71 -10.74 41.20
N ALA A 309 -19.38 -11.03 39.93
CA ALA A 309 -19.38 -12.38 39.39
C ALA A 309 -18.07 -13.12 39.73
N ARG A 310 -18.19 -14.31 40.30
CA ARG A 310 -17.05 -15.21 40.55
C ARG A 310 -17.17 -16.41 39.61
N ILE A 311 -16.27 -16.45 38.62
CA ILE A 311 -16.24 -17.54 37.64
C ILE A 311 -14.91 -18.27 37.77
N THR A 312 -14.95 -19.58 37.99
CA THR A 312 -13.75 -20.43 38.07
C THR A 312 -13.73 -21.41 36.92
N THR A 313 -12.58 -21.55 36.26
CA THR A 313 -12.39 -22.43 35.09
C THR A 313 -11.50 -23.63 35.41
N ASN A 314 -11.90 -24.84 35.03
CA ASN A 314 -11.19 -26.10 35.29
C ASN A 314 -11.03 -26.96 34.01
N PRO A 315 -9.83 -27.08 33.42
CA PRO A 315 -9.59 -27.84 32.17
C PRO A 315 -9.48 -29.37 32.40
N ASN A 316 -10.45 -29.99 33.05
CA ASN A 316 -10.42 -31.43 33.40
C ASN A 316 -10.74 -32.41 32.24
N GLY A 317 -11.09 -31.90 31.06
CA GLY A 317 -11.44 -32.70 29.88
C GLY A 317 -12.94 -32.82 29.69
N SER A 318 -13.38 -32.84 28.43
CA SER A 318 -14.80 -32.75 28.07
C SER A 318 -15.69 -33.80 28.73
N ILE A 319 -15.20 -35.03 28.87
CA ILE A 319 -16.04 -36.12 29.38
C ILE A 319 -16.23 -35.99 30.89
N GLU A 320 -15.17 -35.61 31.62
CA GLU A 320 -15.25 -35.34 33.05
C GLU A 320 -16.12 -34.10 33.33
N GLY A 321 -15.91 -33.00 32.60
CA GLY A 321 -16.76 -31.81 32.74
C GLY A 321 -18.25 -32.11 32.51
N LEU A 322 -18.59 -33.00 31.57
CA LEU A 322 -19.97 -33.44 31.36
C LEU A 322 -20.53 -34.28 32.52
N ARG A 323 -19.69 -35.04 33.24
CA ARG A 323 -20.10 -35.76 34.46
C ARG A 323 -20.32 -34.81 35.63
N ASP A 324 -19.50 -33.76 35.73
CA ASP A 324 -19.60 -32.72 36.76
C ASP A 324 -20.84 -31.83 36.62
N LEU A 325 -21.51 -31.89 35.47
CA LEU A 325 -22.76 -31.17 35.20
C LEU A 325 -23.90 -31.50 36.17
N ALA A 326 -23.77 -32.55 36.99
CA ALA A 326 -24.71 -32.85 38.07
C ALA A 326 -24.84 -31.71 39.10
N ALA A 327 -23.79 -30.89 39.27
CA ALA A 327 -23.77 -29.78 40.22
C ALA A 327 -24.55 -28.53 39.70
N PRO A 328 -25.41 -27.88 40.52
CA PRO A 328 -26.28 -26.80 40.07
C PRO A 328 -25.58 -25.55 39.54
N ALA A 329 -24.41 -25.19 40.08
CA ALA A 329 -23.65 -23.98 39.69
C ALA A 329 -22.51 -24.30 38.71
N THR A 330 -22.67 -25.35 37.91
CA THR A 330 -21.66 -25.83 36.97
C THR A 330 -22.14 -25.70 35.52
N VAL A 331 -21.19 -25.35 34.66
CA VAL A 331 -21.30 -25.34 33.21
C VAL A 331 -20.19 -26.24 32.66
N ALA A 332 -20.51 -27.06 31.67
CA ALA A 332 -19.56 -27.98 31.07
C ALA A 332 -19.22 -27.58 29.63
N LEU A 333 -17.95 -27.68 29.28
CA LEU A 333 -17.41 -27.47 27.93
C LEU A 333 -17.05 -28.81 27.29
N SER A 334 -17.43 -29.02 26.04
CA SER A 334 -17.19 -30.27 25.34
C SER A 334 -16.75 -30.07 23.91
N ASP A 335 -15.63 -30.72 23.55
CA ASP A 335 -15.15 -30.84 22.18
C ASP A 335 -16.11 -31.79 21.42
N GLY A 336 -17.14 -31.25 20.79
CA GLY A 336 -18.20 -32.01 20.15
C GLY A 336 -19.38 -32.35 21.06
N MET A 337 -20.42 -32.88 20.43
CA MET A 337 -21.68 -33.18 21.10
C MET A 337 -21.48 -34.23 22.20
N GLY A 338 -21.87 -33.86 23.41
CA GLY A 338 -21.89 -34.73 24.58
C GLY A 338 -22.91 -35.86 24.45
N GLU A 339 -22.63 -36.98 25.13
CA GLU A 339 -23.49 -38.15 25.19
C GLU A 339 -24.09 -38.24 26.60
N PHE A 340 -25.42 -38.25 26.68
CA PHE A 340 -26.15 -38.22 27.96
C PHE A 340 -27.09 -39.42 28.06
N ARG A 341 -27.25 -39.94 29.28
CA ARG A 341 -28.29 -40.92 29.61
C ARG A 341 -29.45 -40.19 30.28
N GLY A 342 -30.65 -40.25 29.71
CA GLY A 342 -31.84 -39.60 30.27
C GLY A 342 -32.15 -38.25 29.61
N GLN A 343 -32.56 -37.25 30.40
CA GLN A 343 -32.96 -35.95 29.89
C GLN A 343 -31.76 -35.20 29.31
N SER A 344 -31.93 -34.66 28.09
CA SER A 344 -30.91 -33.83 27.46
C SER A 344 -30.71 -32.52 28.22
N PRO A 345 -29.48 -32.14 28.58
CA PRO A 345 -29.20 -30.86 29.20
C PRO A 345 -29.45 -29.71 28.22
N TYR A 346 -29.49 -28.49 28.77
CA TYR A 346 -29.41 -27.29 27.95
C TYR A 346 -28.04 -27.23 27.27
N ALA A 347 -28.03 -27.01 25.96
CA ALA A 347 -26.83 -27.02 25.14
C ALA A 347 -26.76 -25.80 24.23
N GLN A 348 -25.57 -25.24 24.07
CA GLN A 348 -25.27 -24.17 23.12
C GLN A 348 -24.01 -24.51 22.33
N LYS A 349 -24.05 -24.29 21.02
CA LYS A 349 -22.85 -24.31 20.16
C LYS A 349 -22.15 -22.96 20.30
N ILE A 350 -20.86 -22.93 20.62
CA ILE A 350 -20.15 -21.66 20.91
C ILE A 350 -18.98 -21.35 19.98
N ALA A 351 -18.30 -22.36 19.43
CA ALA A 351 -17.21 -22.16 18.49
C ALA A 351 -16.96 -23.40 17.61
N VAL A 352 -16.26 -23.23 16.50
CA VAL A 352 -15.64 -24.35 15.77
C VAL A 352 -14.17 -24.44 16.19
N VAL A 353 -13.80 -25.62 16.69
CA VAL A 353 -12.46 -25.96 17.15
C VAL A 353 -11.80 -26.83 16.09
N VAL A 354 -10.67 -26.36 15.58
CA VAL A 354 -9.88 -27.07 14.58
C VAL A 354 -8.68 -27.70 15.25
N PHE A 355 -8.44 -28.96 14.94
CA PHE A 355 -7.29 -29.70 15.42
C PHE A 355 -6.37 -30.03 14.25
N GLN A 356 -5.12 -30.33 14.56
CA GLN A 356 -4.15 -30.85 13.61
C GLN A 356 -3.43 -32.05 14.21
N VAL A 357 -3.03 -32.97 13.34
CA VAL A 357 -1.99 -33.94 13.68
C VAL A 357 -0.67 -33.19 13.78
N VAL A 358 0.10 -33.49 14.81
CA VAL A 358 1.36 -32.82 15.11
C VAL A 358 2.46 -33.87 15.13
N VAL A 359 3.58 -33.58 14.48
CA VAL A 359 4.77 -34.43 14.52
C VAL A 359 5.98 -33.63 14.97
N ASN A 360 7.00 -34.34 15.46
CA ASN A 360 8.32 -33.77 15.63
C ASN A 360 8.89 -33.38 14.26
N THR A 361 9.53 -32.22 14.12
CA THR A 361 10.05 -31.76 12.82
C THR A 361 11.10 -32.70 12.21
N GLY A 362 11.77 -33.52 13.02
CA GLY A 362 12.67 -34.57 12.55
C GLY A 362 11.98 -35.64 11.67
N VAL A 363 10.65 -35.73 11.68
CA VAL A 363 9.88 -36.58 10.74
C VAL A 363 9.94 -36.04 9.31
N GLY A 364 10.01 -34.72 9.12
CA GLY A 364 10.16 -34.09 7.80
C GLY A 364 8.92 -34.15 6.90
N LEU A 365 7.74 -34.46 7.43
CA LEU A 365 6.47 -34.45 6.69
C LEU A 365 5.68 -33.18 6.95
N THR A 366 4.91 -32.74 5.95
CA THR A 366 3.95 -31.62 6.04
C THR A 366 2.51 -32.06 5.84
N THR A 367 2.29 -33.30 5.38
CA THR A 367 0.98 -33.89 5.12
C THR A 367 1.03 -35.39 5.44
N LEU A 368 -0.11 -35.95 5.84
CA LEU A 368 -0.31 -37.39 5.96
C LEU A 368 -1.72 -37.76 5.50
N SER A 369 -1.91 -38.95 4.93
CA SER A 369 -3.26 -39.41 4.62
C SER A 369 -4.00 -39.89 5.87
N ALA A 370 -5.33 -39.81 5.87
CA ALA A 370 -6.12 -40.39 6.96
C ALA A 370 -5.96 -41.91 7.04
N GLU A 371 -5.70 -42.58 5.92
CA GLU A 371 -5.42 -44.02 5.87
C GLU A 371 -4.10 -44.38 6.57
N ASP A 372 -3.05 -43.60 6.31
CA ASP A 372 -1.74 -43.76 6.93
C ASP A 372 -1.83 -43.57 8.44
N LEU A 373 -2.58 -42.54 8.89
CA LEU A 373 -2.85 -42.33 10.31
C LEU A 373 -3.52 -43.54 10.96
N ARG A 374 -4.50 -44.17 10.30
CA ARG A 374 -5.16 -45.36 10.82
C ARG A 374 -4.19 -46.53 10.98
N LYS A 375 -3.25 -46.72 10.05
CA LYS A 375 -2.22 -47.79 10.14
C LYS A 375 -1.21 -47.51 11.26
N ILE A 376 -0.81 -46.24 11.43
CA ILE A 376 0.06 -45.81 12.55
C ILE A 376 -0.63 -46.07 13.89
N TYR A 377 -1.85 -45.56 14.08
CA TYR A 377 -2.56 -45.66 15.35
C TYR A 377 -3.08 -47.08 15.64
N ARG A 378 -3.20 -47.96 14.64
CA ARG A 378 -3.42 -49.40 14.87
C ARG A 378 -2.16 -50.13 15.33
N GLY A 379 -0.99 -49.53 15.13
CA GLY A 379 0.31 -50.17 15.35
C GLY A 379 0.75 -51.08 14.21
N ASP A 380 0.08 -51.04 13.05
CA ASP A 380 0.52 -51.75 11.84
C ASP A 380 1.86 -51.18 11.35
N TRP A 381 2.05 -49.87 11.54
CA TRP A 381 3.29 -49.16 11.31
C TRP A 381 3.88 -48.68 12.63
N THR A 382 5.10 -49.11 12.90
CA THR A 382 5.87 -48.85 14.12
C THR A 382 7.13 -48.02 13.85
N ASP A 383 7.51 -47.86 12.58
CA ASP A 383 8.61 -47.02 12.11
C ASP A 383 8.17 -46.19 10.90
N TRP A 384 8.65 -44.95 10.81
CA TRP A 384 8.33 -44.03 9.72
C TRP A 384 8.79 -44.56 8.36
N ASN A 385 9.79 -45.44 8.31
CA ASN A 385 10.20 -46.09 7.05
C ASN A 385 9.12 -47.04 6.47
N GLN A 386 8.08 -47.38 7.23
CA GLN A 386 6.94 -48.15 6.73
C GLN A 386 5.90 -47.24 6.07
N VAL A 387 5.95 -45.93 6.32
CA VAL A 387 5.04 -44.92 5.78
C VAL A 387 5.48 -44.52 4.37
N PRO A 388 4.65 -44.72 3.31
CA PRO A 388 5.03 -44.41 1.94
C PRO A 388 5.43 -42.95 1.72
N ALA A 389 4.66 -42.00 2.25
CA ALA A 389 4.95 -40.57 2.13
C ALA A 389 6.31 -40.20 2.73
N TRP A 390 6.66 -40.78 3.89
CA TRP A 390 7.94 -40.56 4.54
C TRP A 390 9.11 -41.14 3.73
N ARG A 391 8.96 -42.38 3.23
CA ARG A 391 9.99 -42.98 2.36
C ARG A 391 10.23 -42.14 1.12
N GLN A 392 9.18 -41.61 0.51
CA GLN A 392 9.31 -40.75 -0.65
C GLN A 392 10.06 -39.44 -0.30
N ALA A 393 9.71 -38.80 0.82
CA ALA A 393 10.33 -37.55 1.25
C ALA A 393 11.82 -37.70 1.64
N THR A 394 12.21 -38.86 2.17
CA THR A 394 13.57 -39.11 2.70
C THR A 394 14.45 -39.95 1.78
N GLY A 395 13.95 -40.38 0.61
CA GLY A 395 14.66 -41.30 -0.29
C GLY A 395 14.74 -42.74 0.23
N GLY A 396 13.88 -43.10 1.19
CA GLY A 396 13.65 -44.47 1.66
C GLY A 396 14.79 -45.07 2.49
N ARG A 397 15.71 -44.24 3.00
CA ARG A 397 16.85 -44.69 3.80
C ARG A 397 16.68 -44.27 5.26
N GLY A 398 17.01 -45.18 6.17
CA GLY A 398 16.99 -44.94 7.61
C GLY A 398 15.85 -45.63 8.34
N SER A 399 15.88 -45.49 9.66
CA SER A 399 14.84 -45.92 10.59
C SER A 399 14.58 -44.75 11.53
N LEU A 400 13.31 -44.46 11.73
CA LEU A 400 12.86 -43.49 12.71
C LEU A 400 11.64 -44.12 13.41
N PRO A 401 11.82 -44.67 14.61
CA PRO A 401 10.71 -45.28 15.34
C PRO A 401 9.56 -44.28 15.57
N ILE A 402 8.33 -44.76 15.43
CA ILE A 402 7.14 -43.98 15.73
C ILE A 402 6.90 -44.01 17.24
N SER A 403 6.63 -42.84 17.82
CA SER A 403 6.16 -42.71 19.20
C SER A 403 4.85 -41.92 19.21
N ILE A 404 3.78 -42.51 19.74
CA ILE A 404 2.47 -41.89 19.77
C ILE A 404 2.26 -41.19 21.12
N VAL A 405 2.06 -39.88 21.07
CA VAL A 405 1.67 -39.06 22.20
C VAL A 405 0.20 -38.69 22.02
N GLY A 406 -0.67 -39.24 22.86
CA GLY A 406 -2.10 -38.96 22.80
C GLY A 406 -2.66 -38.44 24.11
N ARG A 407 -3.98 -38.39 24.21
CA ARG A 407 -4.70 -37.97 25.41
C ARG A 407 -5.36 -39.16 26.12
N GLY A 408 -5.67 -38.97 27.40
CA GLY A 408 -6.43 -39.93 28.20
C GLY A 408 -7.88 -40.07 27.74
N GLY A 409 -8.58 -41.07 28.29
CA GLY A 409 -9.96 -41.41 27.92
C GLY A 409 -11.00 -40.31 28.20
N GLU A 410 -10.66 -39.31 29.01
CA GLU A 410 -11.54 -38.17 29.34
C GLU A 410 -11.48 -37.00 28.32
N SER A 411 -10.62 -37.12 27.31
CA SER A 411 -10.40 -36.08 26.30
C SER A 411 -11.46 -36.09 25.20
N GLY A 412 -12.18 -34.97 25.04
CA GLY A 412 -13.05 -34.74 23.88
C GLY A 412 -12.27 -34.63 22.57
N THR A 413 -11.07 -34.04 22.61
CA THR A 413 -10.14 -33.99 21.46
C THR A 413 -9.80 -35.40 20.97
N ARG A 414 -9.48 -36.35 21.88
CA ARG A 414 -9.26 -37.76 21.53
C ARG A 414 -10.51 -38.37 20.90
N ARG A 415 -11.67 -38.20 21.52
CA ARG A 415 -12.94 -38.73 21.00
C ARG A 415 -13.22 -38.22 19.59
N THR A 416 -12.94 -36.93 19.33
CA THR A 416 -13.06 -36.31 18.01
C THR A 416 -12.08 -36.93 17.01
N PHE A 417 -10.83 -37.14 17.42
CA PHE A 417 -9.80 -37.79 16.59
C PHE A 417 -10.17 -39.22 16.21
N GLU A 418 -10.57 -40.04 17.20
CA GLU A 418 -11.01 -41.42 17.00
C GLU A 418 -12.22 -41.49 16.06
N ARG A 419 -13.24 -40.65 16.30
CA ARG A 419 -14.48 -40.63 15.52
C ARG A 419 -14.25 -40.22 14.06
N TYR A 420 -13.57 -39.09 13.83
CA TYR A 420 -13.54 -38.47 12.50
C TYR A 420 -12.27 -38.75 11.70
N VAL A 421 -11.12 -38.99 12.35
CA VAL A 421 -9.86 -39.27 11.66
C VAL A 421 -9.62 -40.78 11.59
N LEU A 422 -9.70 -41.46 12.73
CA LEU A 422 -9.49 -42.92 12.79
C LEU A 422 -10.69 -43.74 12.30
N GLY A 423 -11.80 -43.09 11.94
CA GLY A 423 -12.99 -43.75 11.38
C GLY A 423 -13.77 -44.55 12.43
N GLY A 424 -13.83 -44.04 13.67
CA GLY A 424 -14.51 -44.68 14.79
C GLY A 424 -13.67 -45.72 15.54
N LEU A 425 -12.42 -45.94 15.12
CA LEU A 425 -11.50 -46.83 15.83
C LEU A 425 -10.88 -46.14 17.04
N SER A 426 -10.79 -46.86 18.16
CA SER A 426 -10.10 -46.38 19.35
C SER A 426 -8.59 -46.34 19.15
N GLU A 427 -7.94 -45.40 19.82
CA GLU A 427 -6.50 -45.34 19.95
C GLU A 427 -5.93 -46.61 20.63
N PRO A 428 -4.65 -46.95 20.38
CA PRO A 428 -4.03 -48.13 20.96
C PRO A 428 -3.91 -47.98 22.48
N PRO A 429 -3.86 -49.09 23.23
CA PRO A 429 -3.72 -49.05 24.67
C PRO A 429 -2.41 -48.37 25.10
N LEU A 430 -2.38 -47.87 26.32
CA LEU A 430 -1.21 -47.23 26.91
C LEU A 430 -0.04 -48.22 27.06
N THR A 431 1.05 -48.01 26.31
CA THR A 431 2.24 -48.87 26.31
C THR A 431 3.47 -48.22 26.94
N SER A 432 3.39 -46.97 27.40
CA SER A 432 4.47 -46.24 28.08
C SER A 432 3.91 -45.16 29.00
N ASP A 433 4.49 -45.00 30.18
CA ASP A 433 4.13 -43.95 31.15
C ASP A 433 4.90 -42.65 30.90
N ASP A 434 6.18 -42.78 30.57
CA ASP A 434 7.15 -41.67 30.47
C ASP A 434 7.40 -41.21 29.02
N CYS A 435 6.73 -41.82 28.04
CA CYS A 435 6.93 -41.62 26.59
C CYS A 435 8.28 -42.09 26.02
N LYS A 436 9.08 -42.82 26.81
CA LYS A 436 10.44 -43.23 26.44
C LYS A 436 10.63 -44.74 26.58
N THR A 437 10.10 -45.31 27.65
CA THR A 437 10.25 -46.71 28.00
C THR A 437 8.93 -47.45 27.79
N ARG A 438 9.01 -48.62 27.14
CA ARG A 438 7.84 -49.48 26.95
C ARG A 438 7.55 -50.24 28.25
N ARG A 439 6.27 -50.27 28.65
CA ARG A 439 5.76 -51.11 29.75
C ARG A 439 5.95 -52.61 29.49
N SER A 440 6.02 -53.01 28.23
CA SER A 440 6.21 -54.39 27.81
C SER A 440 7.05 -54.45 26.54
N ALA A 441 7.99 -55.39 26.49
CA ALA A 441 8.78 -55.66 25.28
C ALA A 441 7.92 -56.13 24.10
N LYS A 442 6.69 -56.60 24.34
CA LYS A 442 5.73 -57.01 23.29
C LYS A 442 5.00 -55.84 22.64
N ALA A 443 5.09 -54.63 23.19
CA ALA A 443 4.43 -53.46 22.60
C ALA A 443 5.17 -53.01 21.33
N GLY A 444 4.51 -53.05 20.18
CA GLY A 444 5.10 -52.65 18.90
C GLY A 444 5.51 -51.17 18.86
N VAL A 445 4.65 -50.29 19.38
CA VAL A 445 4.85 -48.83 19.39
C VAL A 445 4.84 -48.29 20.82
N ILE A 446 5.58 -47.21 21.06
CA ILE A 446 5.39 -46.39 22.28
C ILE A 446 4.09 -45.61 22.10
N ARG A 447 3.15 -45.75 23.03
CA ARG A 447 1.95 -44.93 23.18
C ARG A 447 1.92 -44.45 24.62
N CYS A 448 1.95 -43.14 24.81
CA CYS A 448 1.91 -42.49 26.12
C CYS A 448 0.90 -41.34 26.14
N GLU A 449 0.36 -41.00 27.31
CA GLU A 449 -0.70 -40.00 27.45
C GLU A 449 -0.22 -38.71 28.13
N ARG A 450 -0.81 -37.59 27.72
CA ARG A 450 -0.77 -36.33 28.46
C ARG A 450 -2.19 -35.84 28.73
N ASP A 451 -2.36 -35.15 29.84
CA ASP A 451 -3.64 -34.65 30.33
C ASP A 451 -4.10 -33.38 29.61
N GLU A 452 -3.23 -32.66 28.91
CA GLU A 452 -3.55 -31.43 28.17
C GLU A 452 -2.93 -31.40 26.76
N ASN A 453 -3.59 -30.73 25.80
CA ASN A 453 -3.09 -30.59 24.42
C ASN A 453 -1.72 -29.89 24.35
N VAL A 454 -1.48 -28.90 25.22
CA VAL A 454 -0.18 -28.22 25.29
C VAL A 454 0.94 -29.19 25.70
N LYS A 455 0.67 -30.09 26.65
CA LYS A 455 1.64 -31.08 27.12
C LYS A 455 1.88 -32.18 26.07
N VAL A 456 0.87 -32.53 25.26
CA VAL A 456 1.06 -33.39 24.08
C VAL A 456 2.09 -32.76 23.13
N VAL A 457 1.92 -31.50 22.76
CA VAL A 457 2.85 -30.84 21.83
C VAL A 457 4.25 -30.67 22.43
N GLN A 458 4.35 -30.36 23.72
CA GLN A 458 5.63 -30.29 24.42
C GLN A 458 6.37 -31.64 24.44
N GLU A 459 5.65 -32.74 24.63
CA GLU A 459 6.25 -34.08 24.57
C GLU A 459 6.72 -34.42 23.16
N ILE A 460 5.91 -34.11 22.13
CA ILE A 460 6.28 -34.33 20.71
C ILE A 460 7.55 -33.53 20.35
N LYS A 461 7.66 -32.28 20.86
CA LYS A 461 8.86 -31.45 20.68
C LYS A 461 10.13 -32.15 21.14
N ASN A 462 10.06 -32.91 22.24
CA ASN A 462 11.20 -33.53 22.91
C ASN A 462 11.45 -34.99 22.50
N THR A 463 10.56 -35.58 21.68
CA THR A 463 10.62 -37.00 21.33
C THR A 463 10.76 -37.15 19.81
N PRO A 464 11.97 -37.49 19.31
CA PRO A 464 12.18 -37.74 17.89
C PRO A 464 11.25 -38.82 17.36
N GLY A 465 10.70 -38.60 16.15
CA GLY A 465 9.73 -39.52 15.55
C GLY A 465 8.35 -39.51 16.19
N ALA A 466 8.09 -38.61 17.17
CA ALA A 466 6.79 -38.55 17.80
C ALA A 466 5.68 -37.98 16.90
N ILE A 467 4.47 -38.50 17.09
CA ILE A 467 3.22 -38.06 16.49
C ILE A 467 2.14 -37.94 17.56
N GLY A 468 1.27 -36.94 17.42
CA GLY A 468 0.08 -36.76 18.25
C GLY A 468 -0.86 -35.77 17.60
N TYR A 469 -1.64 -35.06 18.42
CA TYR A 469 -2.57 -34.06 17.95
C TYR A 469 -2.80 -32.95 18.97
N ALA A 470 -3.17 -31.78 18.48
CA ALA A 470 -3.57 -30.65 19.31
C ALA A 470 -4.46 -29.69 18.52
N ASP A 471 -5.14 -28.81 19.23
CA ASP A 471 -5.87 -27.71 18.61
C ASP A 471 -4.90 -26.68 17.99
N VAL A 472 -5.35 -25.99 16.95
CA VAL A 472 -4.54 -24.99 16.23
C VAL A 472 -4.09 -23.83 17.12
N SER A 473 -4.81 -23.56 18.22
CA SER A 473 -4.46 -22.49 19.16
C SER A 473 -3.14 -22.78 19.86
N VAL A 474 -2.92 -24.02 20.30
CA VAL A 474 -1.68 -24.48 20.92
C VAL A 474 -0.50 -24.33 19.96
N LEU A 475 -0.64 -24.78 18.71
CA LEU A 475 0.42 -24.67 17.71
C LEU A 475 0.78 -23.21 17.39
N ARG A 476 -0.22 -22.35 17.27
CA ARG A 476 -0.01 -20.92 17.02
C ARG A 476 0.70 -20.24 18.20
N ARG A 477 0.31 -20.55 19.44
CA ARG A 477 0.95 -20.05 20.66
C ARG A 477 2.41 -20.47 20.73
N ILE A 478 2.69 -21.76 20.57
CA ILE A 478 4.07 -22.29 20.60
C ILE A 478 4.94 -21.64 19.50
N ARG A 479 4.39 -21.43 18.30
CA ARG A 479 5.10 -20.73 17.21
C ARG A 479 5.40 -19.28 17.54
N GLN A 480 4.45 -18.57 18.15
CA GLN A 480 4.63 -17.18 18.60
C GLN A 480 5.71 -17.09 19.69
N GLU A 481 5.63 -17.95 20.71
CA GLU A 481 6.58 -18.00 21.82
C GLU A 481 7.99 -18.39 21.36
N SER A 482 8.10 -19.23 20.33
CA SER A 482 9.40 -19.70 19.80
C SER A 482 9.99 -18.77 18.73
N GLY A 483 9.35 -17.64 18.41
CA GLY A 483 9.86 -16.71 17.39
C GLY A 483 9.90 -17.30 15.96
N GLY A 484 9.08 -18.32 15.69
CA GLY A 484 9.03 -19.02 14.40
C GLY A 484 9.91 -20.26 14.26
N ASP A 485 10.87 -20.50 15.17
CA ASP A 485 11.71 -21.71 15.16
C ASP A 485 11.10 -22.80 16.04
N THR A 486 10.22 -23.63 15.45
CA THR A 486 9.49 -24.68 16.18
C THR A 486 9.97 -26.08 15.81
N VAL A 487 10.26 -26.93 16.80
CA VAL A 487 10.63 -28.36 16.61
C VAL A 487 9.39 -29.27 16.43
N VAL A 488 8.21 -28.67 16.19
CA VAL A 488 6.97 -29.39 15.92
C VAL A 488 6.33 -28.87 14.63
N GLN A 489 5.68 -29.76 13.89
CA GLN A 489 5.02 -29.48 12.64
C GLN A 489 3.57 -29.97 12.69
N GLY A 490 2.61 -29.07 12.43
CA GLY A 490 1.22 -29.44 12.19
C GLY A 490 1.05 -29.94 10.75
N LEU A 491 0.37 -31.07 10.58
CA LEU A 491 0.18 -31.72 9.29
C LEU A 491 -1.19 -31.36 8.69
N SER A 492 -1.21 -31.15 7.37
CA SER A 492 -2.44 -31.28 6.60
C SER A 492 -2.84 -32.75 6.50
N LEU A 493 -4.13 -33.00 6.29
CA LEU A 493 -4.68 -34.35 6.12
C LEU A 493 -5.13 -34.51 4.68
N ASP A 494 -4.66 -35.56 4.01
CA ASP A 494 -4.95 -35.81 2.59
C ASP A 494 -4.62 -34.59 1.69
N GLY A 495 -3.60 -33.82 2.08
CA GLY A 495 -3.18 -32.59 1.41
C GLY A 495 -4.05 -31.35 1.69
N GLN A 496 -5.08 -31.47 2.53
CA GLN A 496 -6.03 -30.40 2.85
C GLN A 496 -5.81 -29.84 4.26
N ASN A 497 -6.05 -28.54 4.40
CA ASN A 497 -6.21 -27.88 5.69
C ASN A 497 -7.69 -27.54 5.90
N PHE A 498 -8.08 -27.22 7.14
CA PHE A 498 -9.43 -26.76 7.42
C PHE A 498 -9.73 -25.45 6.67
N ASP A 499 -10.82 -25.46 5.91
CA ASP A 499 -11.40 -24.28 5.25
C ASP A 499 -12.84 -24.11 5.74
N PRO A 500 -13.18 -23.00 6.43
CA PRO A 500 -14.55 -22.75 6.88
C PRO A 500 -15.58 -22.66 5.74
N SER A 501 -15.16 -22.39 4.50
CA SER A 501 -16.04 -22.37 3.33
C SER A 501 -16.33 -23.76 2.77
N ASN A 502 -15.52 -24.75 3.13
CA ASN A 502 -15.68 -26.16 2.75
C ASN A 502 -15.29 -27.07 3.93
N PRO A 503 -16.10 -27.09 5.00
CA PRO A 503 -15.75 -27.79 6.24
C PRO A 503 -15.62 -29.32 6.07
N ASP A 504 -16.25 -29.90 5.05
CA ASP A 504 -16.15 -31.33 4.72
C ASP A 504 -14.78 -31.72 4.15
N GLY A 505 -14.00 -30.76 3.65
CA GLY A 505 -12.68 -31.00 3.06
C GLY A 505 -11.59 -31.41 4.05
N TYR A 506 -11.83 -31.26 5.36
CA TYR A 506 -10.87 -31.61 6.41
C TYR A 506 -11.58 -32.31 7.57
N PRO A 507 -11.18 -33.51 8.00
CA PRO A 507 -11.99 -34.28 8.95
C PRO A 507 -11.80 -33.88 10.43
N PHE A 508 -10.68 -33.24 10.78
CA PHE A 508 -10.25 -33.11 12.18
C PHE A 508 -10.62 -31.77 12.83
N TRP A 509 -11.92 -31.55 12.98
CA TRP A 509 -12.48 -30.39 13.67
C TRP A 509 -13.74 -30.81 14.44
N THR A 510 -14.24 -29.95 15.30
CA THR A 510 -15.53 -30.17 15.97
C THR A 510 -16.19 -28.85 16.32
N VAL A 511 -17.45 -28.92 16.76
CA VAL A 511 -18.14 -27.79 17.39
C VAL A 511 -17.91 -27.89 18.89
N GLU A 512 -17.47 -26.79 19.50
CA GLU A 512 -17.42 -26.65 20.95
C GLU A 512 -18.84 -26.41 21.48
N TYR A 513 -19.23 -27.23 22.45
CA TYR A 513 -20.52 -27.12 23.12
C TYR A 513 -20.34 -26.63 24.54
N LEU A 514 -21.26 -25.76 24.95
CA LEU A 514 -21.48 -25.36 26.32
C LEU A 514 -22.76 -26.00 26.82
N TYR A 515 -22.68 -26.72 27.94
CA TYR A 515 -23.79 -27.40 28.58
C TYR A 515 -24.13 -26.82 29.96
N SER A 516 -25.42 -26.77 30.25
CA SER A 516 -25.99 -26.53 31.57
C SER A 516 -27.02 -27.63 31.85
N ARG A 517 -27.10 -28.12 33.09
CA ARG A 517 -28.06 -29.16 33.46
C ARG A 517 -29.50 -28.80 33.10
N GLU A 518 -29.85 -27.53 33.30
CA GLU A 518 -31.16 -26.97 32.96
C GLU A 518 -31.01 -25.66 32.17
N THR A 519 -32.11 -25.18 31.57
CA THR A 519 -32.13 -23.83 30.98
C THR A 519 -31.83 -22.79 32.08
N PRO A 520 -30.80 -21.96 31.93
CA PRO A 520 -30.44 -20.98 32.96
C PRO A 520 -31.57 -19.99 33.23
N GLU A 521 -31.92 -19.81 34.50
CA GLU A 521 -32.97 -18.88 34.94
C GLU A 521 -32.63 -17.44 34.50
N PRO A 522 -33.57 -16.71 33.86
CA PRO A 522 -33.36 -15.32 33.49
C PRO A 522 -32.92 -14.46 34.68
N GLY A 523 -31.88 -13.65 34.49
CA GLY A 523 -31.29 -12.82 35.56
C GLY A 523 -30.29 -13.53 36.47
N SER A 524 -30.08 -14.85 36.34
CA SER A 524 -29.00 -15.55 37.05
C SER A 524 -27.62 -15.26 36.44
N LEU A 525 -26.56 -15.43 37.24
CA LEU A 525 -25.17 -15.33 36.76
C LEU A 525 -24.91 -16.30 35.59
N LYS A 526 -25.41 -17.54 35.71
CA LYS A 526 -25.31 -18.55 34.65
C LYS A 526 -25.94 -18.06 33.35
N HIS A 527 -27.14 -17.48 33.42
CA HIS A 527 -27.83 -16.95 32.24
C HIS A 527 -27.06 -15.78 31.61
N GLY A 528 -26.65 -14.81 32.41
CA GLY A 528 -25.88 -13.64 31.95
C GLY A 528 -24.57 -14.03 31.28
N PHE A 529 -23.81 -14.95 31.90
CA PHE A 529 -22.54 -15.42 31.37
C PHE A 529 -22.68 -16.21 30.06
N LEU A 530 -23.62 -17.17 30.00
CA LEU A 530 -23.87 -17.95 28.78
C LEU A 530 -24.31 -17.07 27.61
N LYS A 531 -25.15 -16.06 27.89
CA LYS A 531 -25.54 -15.06 26.90
C LYS A 531 -24.31 -14.25 26.44
N TYR A 532 -23.45 -13.82 27.36
CA TYR A 532 -22.23 -13.08 27.03
C TYR A 532 -21.30 -13.88 26.13
N VAL A 533 -21.04 -15.15 26.43
CA VAL A 533 -20.21 -16.04 25.60
C VAL A 533 -20.73 -16.10 24.15
N ARG A 534 -22.05 -16.14 23.96
CA ARG A 534 -22.67 -16.31 22.64
C ARG A 534 -22.82 -15.01 21.86
N GLU A 535 -23.23 -13.93 22.52
CA GLU A 535 -23.74 -12.73 21.87
C GLU A 535 -22.80 -11.53 22.00
N ASN A 536 -21.88 -11.53 22.95
CA ASN A 536 -21.02 -10.36 23.18
C ASN A 536 -19.84 -10.33 22.19
N ALA A 537 -19.60 -9.18 21.59
CA ALA A 537 -18.51 -8.97 20.64
C ALA A 537 -17.13 -9.24 21.25
N VAL A 538 -16.90 -8.91 22.53
CA VAL A 538 -15.63 -9.18 23.24
C VAL A 538 -15.38 -10.68 23.34
N ALA A 539 -16.40 -11.48 23.65
CA ALA A 539 -16.29 -12.93 23.66
C ALA A 539 -15.94 -13.47 22.26
N GLY A 540 -16.62 -12.98 21.22
CA GLY A 540 -16.30 -13.32 19.84
C GLY A 540 -14.86 -12.97 19.43
N VAL A 541 -14.35 -11.83 19.89
CA VAL A 541 -12.94 -11.43 19.69
C VAL A 541 -11.98 -12.38 20.39
N GLN A 542 -12.28 -12.85 21.61
CA GLN A 542 -11.44 -13.84 22.30
C GLN A 542 -11.39 -15.16 21.52
N VAL A 543 -12.53 -15.63 20.99
CA VAL A 543 -12.60 -16.84 20.14
C VAL A 543 -11.73 -16.69 18.90
N GLY A 544 -11.86 -15.59 18.16
CA GLY A 544 -11.04 -15.32 16.97
C GLY A 544 -9.55 -15.15 17.31
N ASN A 545 -9.24 -14.46 18.41
CA ASN A 545 -7.86 -14.29 18.89
C ASN A 545 -7.21 -15.59 19.30
N ALA A 546 -7.98 -16.61 19.70
CA ALA A 546 -7.50 -17.96 19.98
C ALA A 546 -7.28 -18.79 18.70
N GLY A 547 -7.78 -18.34 17.54
CA GLY A 547 -7.67 -19.05 16.27
C GLY A 547 -8.79 -20.07 16.05
N PHE A 548 -9.87 -19.97 16.82
CA PHE A 548 -11.11 -20.69 16.61
C PHE A 548 -12.07 -19.86 15.78
N PHE A 549 -13.05 -20.50 15.15
CA PHE A 549 -14.07 -19.78 14.38
C PHE A 549 -15.31 -19.56 15.24
N PRO A 550 -15.86 -18.34 15.28
CA PRO A 550 -17.15 -18.09 15.91
C PRO A 550 -18.23 -18.99 15.30
N CYS A 551 -19.16 -19.43 16.16
CA CYS A 551 -20.26 -20.27 15.74
C CYS A 551 -21.29 -19.49 14.92
N THR A 552 -21.26 -19.62 13.59
CA THR A 552 -22.33 -19.13 12.70
C THR A 552 -23.25 -20.30 12.34
N ALA A 553 -24.53 -20.03 12.01
CA ALA A 553 -25.49 -21.08 11.67
C ALA A 553 -24.96 -22.04 10.59
N GLN A 554 -24.33 -21.51 9.54
CA GLN A 554 -23.78 -22.32 8.46
C GLN A 554 -22.62 -23.24 8.89
N LEU A 555 -21.71 -22.77 9.75
CA LEU A 555 -20.53 -23.55 10.16
C LEU A 555 -20.85 -24.55 11.27
N CYS A 556 -21.64 -24.15 12.24
CA CYS A 556 -21.97 -24.98 13.39
C CYS A 556 -23.04 -26.04 13.10
N ASP A 557 -23.87 -25.86 12.08
CA ASP A 557 -24.86 -26.86 11.67
C ASP A 557 -24.33 -27.85 10.64
N ALA A 558 -23.09 -27.68 10.19
CA ALA A 558 -22.42 -28.60 9.28
C ALA A 558 -22.00 -29.93 9.93
N ARG A 559 -22.01 -30.05 11.28
CA ARG A 559 -21.60 -31.27 11.99
C ARG A 559 -22.37 -31.50 13.29
#